data_AF-A0A3B8LSK3-F1
#
_entry.id   AF-A0A3B8LSK3-F1
#
_cell.length_a   1.000
_cell.length_b   1.000
_cell.length_c   1.000
_cell.angle_alpha   90.00
_cell.angle_beta   90.00
_cell.angle_gamma   90.00
#
_symmetry.space_group_name_H-M   'P 1'
#
loop_
_entity.id
_entity.type
_entity.pdbx_description
1 polymer ?
#
loop_
_entity_poly.entity_id
_entity_poly.type
_entity_poly.pdbx_seq_one_letter_code
_entity_poly.pdbx_strand_id
1 'polypeptide(L)'
;MWMVRSVSVALLLMGFVHWGGCASIECSNELSTATNDPNGQACQKRCDCNNQSYEGYCISGKCVAVKRSTCATKGAEAVCLPDAQFAAVSGACPGQDYKQICQDEGLNDLVYGDCKCQTNKPTEPTNPVESVPDAQTQPEPSKRDRLPSDIHPPDTHKDETAPEQTHQDETPAEPGTPDETFSDASESISPDTSEPSTPDTAFPETSSDGGTPEACHCAAGQICNVALNRCECDFKACSALGRNCVGAQCAV
;
A
#
# COMPACT_ATOMS: atom_id res chain seq x y z
N MET A 1 -16.16 -16.70 -57.59
CA MET A 1 -15.18 -15.60 -57.39
C MET A 1 -15.51 -14.68 -56.19
N TRP A 2 -16.45 -15.05 -55.30
CA TRP A 2 -16.80 -14.30 -54.08
C TRP A 2 -16.11 -14.83 -52.81
N MET A 3 -15.72 -16.11 -52.77
CA MET A 3 -15.09 -16.71 -51.59
C MET A 3 -13.65 -16.25 -51.32
N VAL A 4 -12.94 -15.70 -52.31
CA VAL A 4 -11.54 -15.27 -52.14
C VAL A 4 -11.44 -13.91 -51.42
N ARG A 5 -12.51 -13.11 -51.43
CA ARG A 5 -12.52 -11.78 -50.80
C ARG A 5 -12.86 -11.82 -49.30
N SER A 6 -13.62 -12.81 -48.84
CA SER A 6 -13.99 -12.94 -47.42
C SER A 6 -12.84 -13.45 -46.55
N VAL A 7 -11.95 -14.27 -47.10
CA VAL A 7 -10.80 -14.83 -46.35
C VAL A 7 -9.76 -13.75 -46.01
N SER A 8 -9.58 -12.73 -46.87
CA SER A 8 -8.63 -11.64 -46.62
C SER A 8 -9.07 -10.68 -45.51
N VAL A 9 -10.38 -10.50 -45.28
CA VAL A 9 -10.88 -9.63 -44.19
C VAL A 9 -10.80 -10.33 -42.84
N ALA A 10 -11.05 -11.65 -42.79
CA ALA A 10 -10.92 -12.43 -41.56
C ALA A 10 -9.47 -12.52 -41.06
N LEU A 11 -8.48 -12.53 -41.96
CA LEU A 11 -7.06 -12.60 -41.61
C LEU A 11 -6.48 -11.26 -41.13
N LEU A 12 -7.07 -10.12 -41.51
CA LEU A 12 -6.68 -8.79 -41.02
C LEU A 12 -7.22 -8.49 -39.60
N LEU A 13 -8.35 -9.10 -39.22
CA LEU A 13 -8.92 -8.94 -37.87
C LEU A 13 -8.22 -9.78 -36.78
N MET A 14 -7.52 -10.87 -37.14
CA MET A 14 -6.74 -11.66 -36.17
C MET A 14 -5.35 -11.07 -35.85
N GLY A 15 -4.94 -9.98 -36.52
CA GLY A 15 -3.62 -9.37 -36.34
C GLY A 15 -3.47 -8.43 -35.14
N PHE A 16 -4.57 -7.99 -34.52
CA PHE A 16 -4.54 -6.95 -33.48
C PHE A 16 -4.56 -7.45 -32.03
N VAL A 17 -4.45 -8.76 -31.78
CA VAL A 17 -4.49 -9.34 -30.42
C VAL A 17 -3.10 -9.54 -29.78
N HIS A 18 -2.04 -8.94 -30.33
CA HIS A 18 -0.66 -9.12 -29.86
C HIS A 18 -0.08 -7.91 -29.11
N TRP A 19 -0.91 -7.07 -28.49
CA TRP A 19 -0.41 -5.95 -27.71
C TRP A 19 -0.41 -6.24 -26.22
N GLY A 20 0.79 -6.24 -25.64
CA GLY A 20 1.00 -6.15 -24.20
C GLY A 20 1.49 -7.44 -23.56
N GLY A 21 2.58 -8.03 -24.07
CA GLY A 21 3.41 -8.87 -23.22
C GLY A 21 3.90 -8.02 -22.05
N CYS A 22 3.24 -8.12 -20.90
CA CYS A 22 3.69 -7.48 -19.67
C CYS A 22 5.14 -7.89 -19.46
N ALA A 23 6.05 -6.92 -19.41
CA ALA A 23 7.41 -7.18 -18.98
C ALA A 23 7.31 -7.84 -17.61
N SER A 24 7.79 -9.08 -17.52
CA SER A 24 7.86 -9.82 -16.26
C SER A 24 8.73 -9.00 -15.32
N ILE A 25 8.11 -8.26 -14.40
CA ILE A 25 8.80 -7.58 -13.33
C ILE A 25 9.43 -8.68 -12.47
N GLU A 26 10.76 -8.76 -12.48
CA GLU A 26 11.48 -9.64 -11.56
C GLU A 26 11.29 -9.10 -10.14
N CYS A 27 10.63 -9.89 -9.30
CA CYS A 27 10.40 -9.55 -7.91
C CYS A 27 11.54 -10.11 -7.08
N SER A 28 12.28 -9.23 -6.39
CA SER A 28 13.28 -9.64 -5.41
C SER A 28 12.73 -9.35 -4.02
N ASN A 29 12.55 -10.39 -3.20
CA ASN A 29 12.05 -10.26 -1.83
C ASN A 29 10.74 -9.44 -1.70
N GLU A 30 9.78 -9.69 -2.61
CA GLU A 30 8.50 -8.98 -2.67
C GLU A 30 8.57 -7.48 -3.04
N LEU A 31 9.74 -6.98 -3.43
CA LEU A 31 9.97 -5.62 -3.94
C LEU A 31 10.29 -5.65 -5.44
N SER A 32 9.73 -4.69 -6.17
CA SER A 32 10.17 -4.35 -7.53
C SER A 32 11.17 -3.20 -7.53
N THR A 33 11.96 -3.09 -8.61
CA THR A 33 12.91 -1.99 -8.82
C THR A 33 12.24 -0.70 -9.33
N ALA A 34 10.93 -0.73 -9.57
CA ALA A 34 10.18 0.43 -10.03
C ALA A 34 10.11 1.52 -8.95
N THR A 35 9.95 2.77 -9.39
CA THR A 35 9.76 3.94 -8.52
C THR A 35 8.44 4.67 -8.78
N ASN A 36 7.73 4.28 -9.85
CA ASN A 36 6.44 4.86 -10.20
C ASN A 36 5.36 4.45 -9.19
N ASP A 37 4.34 5.30 -9.01
CA ASP A 37 3.19 4.99 -8.17
C ASP A 37 2.38 3.83 -8.78
N PRO A 38 2.31 2.66 -8.12
CA PRO A 38 1.55 1.53 -8.64
C PRO A 38 0.07 1.59 -8.24
N ASN A 39 -0.38 2.55 -7.44
CA ASN A 39 -1.74 2.59 -6.92
C ASN A 39 -2.80 2.58 -8.04
N GLY A 40 -3.80 1.69 -7.92
CA GLY A 40 -4.87 1.50 -8.89
C GLY A 40 -4.50 0.66 -10.12
N GLN A 41 -3.23 0.32 -10.33
CA GLN A 41 -2.78 -0.50 -11.46
C GLN A 41 -3.25 -1.95 -11.33
N ALA A 42 -3.35 -2.66 -12.45
CA ALA A 42 -3.66 -4.09 -12.44
C ALA A 42 -2.45 -4.89 -11.91
N CYS A 43 -2.70 -5.91 -11.10
CA CYS A 43 -1.66 -6.71 -10.48
C CYS A 43 -2.07 -8.17 -10.31
N GLN A 44 -1.07 -9.01 -10.08
CA GLN A 44 -1.25 -10.42 -9.71
C GLN A 44 -0.51 -10.77 -8.43
N LYS A 45 0.58 -10.06 -8.13
CA LYS A 45 1.47 -10.33 -7.00
C LYS A 45 1.70 -9.05 -6.20
N ARG A 46 2.12 -9.21 -4.94
CA ARG A 46 2.44 -8.08 -4.06
C ARG A 46 3.52 -7.16 -4.63
N CYS A 47 4.57 -7.73 -5.21
CA CYS A 47 5.69 -6.98 -5.77
C CYS A 47 5.33 -6.08 -6.97
N ASP A 48 4.20 -6.33 -7.64
CA ASP A 48 3.67 -5.42 -8.66
C ASP A 48 3.28 -4.06 -8.03
N CYS A 49 2.92 -4.09 -6.74
CA CYS A 49 2.42 -2.95 -5.97
C CYS A 49 3.42 -2.44 -4.92
N ASN A 50 4.44 -3.22 -4.61
CA ASN A 50 5.44 -2.92 -3.60
C ASN A 50 6.79 -2.64 -4.25
N ASN A 51 7.31 -1.43 -4.07
CA ASN A 51 8.47 -0.96 -4.81
C ASN A 51 9.35 -0.01 -3.98
N GLN A 52 10.36 0.59 -4.61
CA GLN A 52 11.37 1.42 -3.91
C GLN A 52 10.78 2.62 -3.17
N SER A 53 9.67 3.18 -3.65
CA SER A 53 9.05 4.39 -3.11
C SER A 53 7.68 4.15 -2.48
N TYR A 54 7.06 3.00 -2.72
CA TYR A 54 5.70 2.67 -2.29
C TYR A 54 5.65 1.32 -1.59
N GLU A 55 4.92 1.27 -0.49
CA GLU A 55 4.47 0.03 0.14
C GLU A 55 3.09 -0.30 -0.39
N GLY A 56 2.88 -1.52 -0.89
CA GLY A 56 1.58 -1.87 -1.46
C GLY A 56 1.29 -3.36 -1.51
N TYR A 57 0.02 -3.66 -1.77
CA TYR A 57 -0.52 -5.00 -1.86
C TYR A 57 -1.45 -5.12 -3.07
N CYS A 58 -1.47 -6.31 -3.67
CA CYS A 58 -2.41 -6.63 -4.72
C CYS A 58 -3.73 -7.12 -4.09
N ILE A 59 -4.75 -6.28 -4.11
CA ILE A 59 -6.05 -6.55 -3.49
C ILE A 59 -7.10 -6.59 -4.61
N SER A 60 -7.72 -7.76 -4.80
CA SER A 60 -8.74 -7.97 -5.84
C SER A 60 -8.26 -7.61 -7.25
N GLY A 61 -7.01 -7.96 -7.57
CA GLY A 61 -6.40 -7.69 -8.89
C GLY A 61 -6.01 -6.23 -9.15
N LYS A 62 -6.12 -5.36 -8.13
CA LYS A 62 -5.66 -3.97 -8.20
C LYS A 62 -4.66 -3.65 -7.11
N CYS A 63 -3.66 -2.86 -7.46
CA CYS A 63 -2.71 -2.37 -6.48
C CYS A 63 -3.36 -1.34 -5.58
N VAL A 64 -3.18 -1.56 -4.28
CA VAL A 64 -3.42 -0.56 -3.25
C VAL A 64 -2.06 -0.26 -2.67
N ALA A 65 -1.60 0.98 -2.80
CA ALA A 65 -0.25 1.36 -2.43
C ALA A 65 -0.21 2.73 -1.77
N VAL A 66 0.71 2.89 -0.81
CA VAL A 66 0.96 4.12 -0.07
C VAL A 66 2.44 4.49 -0.19
N LYS A 67 2.73 5.79 -0.20
CA LYS A 67 4.09 6.28 -0.31
C LYS A 67 4.86 5.99 0.98
N ARG A 68 6.07 5.43 0.86
CA ARG A 68 6.95 5.18 2.01
C ARG A 68 7.38 6.49 2.65
N SER A 69 7.48 6.49 3.96
CA SER A 69 8.00 7.63 4.73
C SER A 69 9.53 7.65 4.68
N THR A 70 10.14 8.83 4.59
CA THR A 70 11.59 9.00 4.67
C THR A 70 12.11 8.76 6.08
N CYS A 71 13.38 8.35 6.19
CA CYS A 71 14.07 8.14 7.46
C CYS A 71 15.51 8.66 7.39
N ALA A 72 16.13 8.90 8.56
CA ALA A 72 17.46 9.54 8.62
C ALA A 72 18.62 8.53 8.62
N THR A 73 18.43 7.35 9.24
CA THR A 73 19.52 6.43 9.55
C THR A 73 19.14 5.02 9.13
N LYS A 74 19.90 4.43 8.20
CA LYS A 74 19.76 3.02 7.79
C LYS A 74 19.74 2.10 9.01
N GLY A 75 18.83 1.13 9.01
CA GLY A 75 18.65 0.14 10.08
C GLY A 75 17.91 0.67 11.31
N ALA A 76 17.55 1.96 11.37
CA ALA A 76 16.72 2.47 12.47
C ALA A 76 15.33 1.82 12.44
N GLU A 77 14.94 1.22 13.57
CA GLU A 77 13.59 0.70 13.76
C GLU A 77 12.64 1.81 14.20
N ALA A 78 11.42 1.78 13.70
CA ALA A 78 10.32 2.60 14.19
C ALA A 78 9.08 1.74 14.39
N VAL A 79 8.31 2.04 15.44
CA VAL A 79 6.95 1.50 15.59
C VAL A 79 6.08 2.11 14.50
N CYS A 80 5.27 1.28 13.87
CA CYS A 80 4.34 1.70 12.83
C CYS A 80 2.96 1.09 13.07
N LEU A 81 1.96 1.60 12.36
CA LEU A 81 0.65 0.96 12.25
C LEU A 81 0.45 0.61 10.79
N PRO A 82 -0.03 -0.61 10.46
CA PRO A 82 -0.40 -0.93 9.09
C PRO A 82 -1.42 0.08 8.60
N ASP A 83 -1.30 0.51 7.35
CA ASP A 83 -2.34 1.34 6.76
C ASP A 83 -3.68 0.61 6.84
N ALA A 84 -4.76 1.34 7.12
CA ALA A 84 -6.09 0.77 7.26
C ALA A 84 -6.52 -0.01 6.00
N GLN A 85 -6.01 0.39 4.83
CA GLN A 85 -6.25 -0.30 3.55
C GLN A 85 -5.57 -1.68 3.48
N PHE A 86 -4.53 -1.91 4.27
CA PHE A 86 -3.78 -3.17 4.31
C PHE A 86 -4.13 -4.05 5.49
N ALA A 87 -4.82 -3.53 6.51
CA ALA A 87 -5.08 -4.24 7.77
C ALA A 87 -5.64 -5.66 7.58
N ALA A 88 -6.47 -5.89 6.55
CA ALA A 88 -7.02 -7.21 6.23
C ALA A 88 -5.98 -8.21 5.69
N VAL A 89 -4.96 -7.74 4.98
CA VAL A 89 -3.91 -8.57 4.34
C VAL A 89 -2.62 -8.63 5.14
N SER A 90 -2.32 -7.62 5.94
CA SER A 90 -1.14 -7.57 6.82
C SER A 90 -1.20 -8.59 7.96
N GLY A 91 -2.40 -9.12 8.24
CA GLY A 91 -2.66 -9.99 9.39
C GLY A 91 -2.61 -9.23 10.71
N ALA A 92 -3.28 -9.75 11.74
CA ALA A 92 -3.22 -9.17 13.08
C ALA A 92 -1.93 -9.58 13.80
N CYS A 93 -1.38 -8.68 14.62
CA CYS A 93 -0.23 -8.92 15.49
C CYS A 93 -0.67 -9.09 16.95
N PRO A 94 -1.16 -10.28 17.38
CA PRO A 94 -1.66 -10.44 18.74
C PRO A 94 -0.52 -10.33 19.76
N GLY A 95 -0.55 -9.24 20.53
CA GLY A 95 0.39 -9.00 21.64
C GLY A 95 1.77 -8.53 21.21
N GLN A 96 1.93 -8.01 19.98
CA GLN A 96 3.19 -7.45 19.48
C GLN A 96 2.93 -6.14 18.72
N ASP A 97 3.90 -5.24 18.75
CA ASP A 97 3.86 -4.00 17.99
C ASP A 97 4.34 -4.25 16.55
N TYR A 98 3.73 -3.58 15.58
CA TYR A 98 4.29 -3.53 14.23
C TYR A 98 5.49 -2.60 14.20
N LYS A 99 6.50 -2.99 13.43
CA LYS A 99 7.72 -2.21 13.24
C LYS A 99 8.09 -2.17 11.77
N GLN A 100 8.82 -1.12 11.42
CA GLN A 100 9.43 -0.91 10.12
C GLN A 100 10.90 -0.55 10.32
N ILE A 101 11.73 -0.94 9.36
CA ILE A 101 13.18 -0.72 9.39
C ILE A 101 13.55 0.29 8.30
N CYS A 102 14.32 1.31 8.65
CA CYS A 102 14.80 2.29 7.68
C CYS A 102 15.78 1.64 6.68
N GLN A 103 15.51 1.79 5.39
CA GLN A 103 16.25 1.14 4.31
C GLN A 103 16.41 -0.37 4.56
N ASP A 104 15.26 -1.02 4.75
CA ASP A 104 15.12 -2.47 4.89
C ASP A 104 15.69 -3.24 3.67
N GLU A 105 15.80 -4.56 3.77
CA GLU A 105 16.35 -5.39 2.71
C GLU A 105 15.67 -5.14 1.34
N GLY A 106 16.48 -4.84 0.32
CA GLY A 106 16.02 -4.57 -1.04
C GLY A 106 15.65 -3.10 -1.34
N LEU A 107 15.68 -2.21 -0.34
CA LEU A 107 15.50 -0.76 -0.55
C LEU A 107 16.83 -0.05 -0.82
N ASN A 108 16.83 0.79 -1.84
CA ASN A 108 17.99 1.58 -2.25
C ASN A 108 18.06 2.94 -1.55
N ASP A 109 16.90 3.51 -1.19
CA ASP A 109 16.79 4.84 -0.60
C ASP A 109 16.58 4.81 0.93
N LEU A 110 16.84 5.94 1.60
CA LEU A 110 16.58 6.16 3.03
C LEU A 110 15.08 6.39 3.29
N VAL A 111 14.30 5.33 3.06
CA VAL A 111 12.87 5.26 3.35
C VAL A 111 12.56 4.06 4.23
N TYR A 112 11.49 4.13 5.02
CA TYR A 112 11.08 3.00 5.83
C TYR A 112 10.60 1.83 4.98
N GLY A 113 10.97 0.63 5.44
CA GLY A 113 10.50 -0.67 5.00
C GLY A 113 8.99 -0.85 5.18
N ASP A 114 8.52 -2.06 4.86
CA ASP A 114 7.11 -2.41 5.10
C ASP A 114 6.81 -2.45 6.60
N CYS A 115 5.58 -2.08 6.98
CA CYS A 115 5.14 -2.20 8.36
C CYS A 115 4.77 -3.65 8.71
N LYS A 116 5.68 -4.37 9.38
CA LYS A 116 5.57 -5.82 9.62
C LYS A 116 5.50 -6.15 11.10
N CYS A 117 4.86 -7.28 11.40
CA CYS A 117 4.95 -7.93 12.70
C CYS A 117 6.38 -8.38 12.97
N GLN A 118 7.07 -7.76 13.94
CA GLN A 118 8.30 -8.36 14.45
C GLN A 118 7.91 -9.51 15.36
N THR A 119 7.87 -10.71 14.80
CA THR A 119 7.99 -11.92 15.62
C THR A 119 9.27 -11.75 16.39
N ASN A 120 9.18 -11.52 17.71
CA ASN A 120 10.32 -11.46 18.61
C ASN A 120 11.06 -12.80 18.54
N LYS A 121 11.83 -13.02 17.47
CA LYS A 121 12.85 -14.03 17.45
C LYS A 121 13.84 -13.49 18.47
N PRO A 122 14.05 -14.15 19.62
CA PRO A 122 14.94 -13.66 20.65
C PRO A 122 16.21 -13.22 19.96
N THR A 123 16.44 -11.91 19.95
CA THR A 123 17.62 -11.35 19.33
C THR A 123 18.76 -11.97 20.09
N GLU A 124 19.42 -12.94 19.45
CA GLU A 124 20.64 -13.53 19.97
C GLU A 124 21.52 -12.33 20.30
N PRO A 125 21.88 -12.13 21.58
CA PRO A 125 22.44 -10.87 22.05
C PRO A 125 23.60 -10.53 21.14
N THR A 126 23.37 -9.54 20.27
CA THR A 126 24.42 -9.01 19.40
C THR A 126 25.40 -8.46 20.39
N ASN A 127 26.50 -9.20 20.58
CA ASN A 127 27.58 -8.82 21.48
C ASN A 127 27.82 -7.33 21.24
N PRO A 128 27.74 -6.48 22.28
CA PRO A 128 27.90 -5.05 22.12
C PRO A 128 29.16 -4.87 21.29
N VAL A 129 28.99 -4.30 20.10
CA VAL A 129 30.10 -3.88 19.27
C VAL A 129 30.92 -3.00 20.20
N GLU A 130 32.04 -3.57 20.64
CA GLU A 130 33.01 -2.94 21.49
C GLU A 130 33.45 -1.71 20.72
N SER A 131 32.81 -0.60 21.03
CA SER A 131 33.14 0.73 20.56
C SER A 131 34.61 0.90 20.93
N VAL A 132 35.46 0.78 19.91
CA VAL A 132 36.89 1.00 20.01
C VAL A 132 37.08 2.33 20.75
N PRO A 133 37.84 2.33 21.87
CA PRO A 133 38.01 3.52 22.68
C PRO A 133 38.63 4.64 21.85
N ASP A 134 37.92 5.77 21.83
CA ASP A 134 38.43 7.11 22.00
C ASP A 134 39.97 7.22 21.92
N ALA A 135 40.47 7.49 20.72
CA ALA A 135 41.80 8.01 20.54
C ALA A 135 41.83 9.43 21.11
N GLN A 136 42.22 9.52 22.38
CA GLN A 136 42.66 10.73 23.06
C GLN A 136 43.57 11.55 22.13
N THR A 137 43.04 12.62 21.55
CA THR A 137 43.87 13.74 21.09
C THR A 137 43.77 14.84 22.15
N GLN A 138 44.87 14.92 22.87
CA GLN A 138 45.33 15.88 23.86
C GLN A 138 44.69 17.30 23.82
N PRO A 139 44.37 17.90 24.97
CA PRO A 139 44.08 19.33 25.08
C PRO A 139 45.38 20.14 24.95
N GLU A 140 45.49 20.95 23.90
CA GLU A 140 46.56 21.98 23.82
C GLU A 140 46.19 23.21 24.67
N PRO A 141 47.18 23.83 25.33
CA PRO A 141 46.96 24.85 26.35
C PRO A 141 46.77 26.25 25.76
N SER A 142 45.88 26.98 26.41
CA SER A 142 45.67 28.42 26.33
C SER A 142 46.97 29.23 26.34
N LYS A 143 47.17 30.10 25.33
CA LYS A 143 47.98 31.32 25.47
C LYS A 143 47.32 32.51 24.77
N ARG A 144 47.06 33.48 25.65
CA ARG A 144 46.54 34.84 25.53
C ARG A 144 47.08 35.74 24.40
N ASP A 145 46.24 36.77 24.16
CA ASP A 145 46.54 38.15 23.74
C ASP A 145 46.82 38.44 22.26
N ARG A 146 45.82 39.00 21.56
CA ARG A 146 45.81 40.42 21.13
C ARG A 146 44.54 40.81 20.34
N LEU A 147 43.87 41.85 20.83
CA LEU A 147 43.01 42.77 20.08
C LEU A 147 43.90 43.65 19.17
N PRO A 148 43.48 44.04 17.94
CA PRO A 148 42.76 45.32 17.74
C PRO A 148 41.59 45.18 16.75
N SER A 149 40.38 45.67 17.05
CA SER A 149 39.90 47.03 16.70
C SER A 149 40.28 47.50 15.30
N ASP A 150 39.36 47.34 14.33
CA ASP A 150 39.09 48.21 13.16
C ASP A 150 37.85 47.61 12.45
N ILE A 151 36.63 48.05 12.73
CA ILE A 151 35.93 49.18 12.07
C ILE A 151 36.27 49.29 10.58
N HIS A 152 35.37 48.81 9.72
CA HIS A 152 34.93 49.49 8.49
C HIS A 152 33.52 48.98 8.10
N PRO A 153 32.49 49.85 8.09
CA PRO A 153 31.33 49.73 7.22
C PRO A 153 31.54 50.65 5.99
N PRO A 154 30.53 50.86 5.16
CA PRO A 154 29.83 49.94 4.26
C PRO A 154 30.14 50.30 2.80
N ASP A 155 29.95 49.40 1.82
CA ASP A 155 29.54 49.82 0.47
C ASP A 155 29.14 48.64 -0.43
N THR A 156 27.84 48.62 -0.76
CA THR A 156 27.35 48.72 -2.14
C THR A 156 27.98 47.80 -3.19
N HIS A 157 27.33 46.65 -3.44
CA HIS A 157 27.20 46.14 -4.81
C HIS A 157 25.73 46.00 -5.16
N LYS A 158 25.29 47.05 -5.86
CA LYS A 158 24.07 47.20 -6.63
C LYS A 158 24.36 46.68 -8.04
N ASP A 159 23.37 46.03 -8.63
CA ASP A 159 23.27 45.66 -10.06
C ASP A 159 24.32 44.66 -10.59
N GLU A 160 23.90 43.42 -10.87
CA GLU A 160 24.05 42.88 -12.23
C GLU A 160 23.14 41.64 -12.46
N THR A 161 22.08 41.88 -13.24
CA THR A 161 21.43 40.94 -14.17
C THR A 161 20.67 39.74 -13.59
N ALA A 162 19.38 39.98 -13.35
CA ALA A 162 18.36 38.97 -13.54
C ALA A 162 18.35 38.50 -15.01
N PRO A 163 18.39 37.19 -15.30
CA PRO A 163 17.79 36.71 -16.52
C PRO A 163 16.28 36.77 -16.31
N GLU A 164 15.68 37.78 -16.93
CA GLU A 164 14.28 37.80 -17.34
C GLU A 164 14.03 36.57 -18.23
N GLN A 165 13.76 35.42 -17.61
CA GLN A 165 13.04 34.36 -18.32
C GLN A 165 11.59 34.79 -18.39
N THR A 166 11.30 35.51 -19.47
CA THR A 166 10.00 35.53 -20.12
C THR A 166 9.65 34.09 -20.46
N HIS A 167 9.06 33.37 -19.50
CA HIS A 167 8.34 32.15 -19.83
C HIS A 167 7.08 32.63 -20.55
N GLN A 168 7.16 32.54 -21.87
CA GLN A 168 6.05 32.71 -22.77
C GLN A 168 4.91 31.83 -22.25
N ASP A 169 3.82 32.51 -21.94
CA ASP A 169 2.47 31.97 -21.99
C ASP A 169 2.22 31.57 -23.45
N GLU A 170 2.82 30.45 -23.87
CA GLU A 170 2.34 29.71 -25.02
C GLU A 170 1.14 28.91 -24.52
N THR A 171 0.00 29.59 -24.47
CA THR A 171 -1.31 28.96 -24.67
C THR A 171 -1.18 28.10 -25.93
N PRO A 172 -1.21 26.75 -25.84
CA PRO A 172 -1.33 25.93 -27.02
C PRO A 172 -2.70 26.23 -27.62
N ALA A 173 -2.68 26.85 -28.79
CA ALA A 173 -3.85 27.02 -29.62
C ALA A 173 -4.58 25.67 -29.71
N GLU A 174 -5.86 25.67 -29.33
CA GLU A 174 -6.85 24.68 -29.75
C GLU A 174 -6.63 24.32 -31.22
N PRO A 175 -6.31 23.05 -31.54
CA PRO A 175 -6.56 22.51 -32.85
C PRO A 175 -7.86 21.72 -32.77
N GLY A 176 -8.95 22.40 -33.13
CA GLY A 176 -10.14 21.84 -33.76
C GLY A 176 -10.73 20.57 -33.15
N THR A 177 -11.85 20.74 -32.47
CA THR A 177 -12.92 19.75 -32.44
C THR A 177 -13.27 19.29 -33.87
N PRO A 178 -13.15 17.99 -34.20
CA PRO A 178 -13.99 17.40 -35.22
C PRO A 178 -15.37 17.23 -34.60
N ASP A 179 -16.30 18.05 -35.08
CA ASP A 179 -17.73 17.79 -35.02
C ASP A 179 -17.98 16.46 -35.75
N GLU A 180 -18.06 15.37 -34.98
CA GLU A 180 -18.60 14.10 -35.46
C GLU A 180 -19.88 13.83 -34.66
N THR A 181 -20.92 14.46 -35.17
CA THR A 181 -22.30 13.97 -35.14
C THR A 181 -22.31 12.47 -35.48
N PHE A 182 -22.54 11.60 -34.49
CA PHE A 182 -23.02 10.24 -34.74
C PHE A 182 -24.14 9.87 -33.78
N SER A 183 -25.33 10.00 -34.35
CA SER A 183 -26.59 9.27 -34.14
C SER A 183 -26.59 8.08 -33.20
N ASP A 184 -27.59 8.10 -32.32
CA ASP A 184 -28.49 6.99 -31.97
C ASP A 184 -28.17 5.63 -32.61
N ALA A 185 -27.84 4.66 -31.74
CA ALA A 185 -28.35 3.30 -31.86
C ALA A 185 -28.32 2.64 -30.48
N SER A 186 -29.46 2.72 -29.80
CA SER A 186 -29.87 1.82 -28.74
C SER A 186 -29.95 0.39 -29.28
N GLU A 187 -29.05 -0.49 -28.85
CA GLU A 187 -29.29 -1.94 -28.88
C GLU A 187 -29.06 -2.52 -27.49
N SER A 188 -30.15 -2.51 -26.72
CA SER A 188 -30.32 -3.26 -25.49
C SER A 188 -30.45 -4.74 -25.86
N ILE A 189 -29.34 -5.49 -25.80
CA ILE A 189 -29.37 -6.95 -25.87
C ILE A 189 -29.21 -7.47 -24.43
N SER A 190 -30.34 -7.78 -23.81
CA SER A 190 -30.37 -8.57 -22.57
C SER A 190 -29.93 -10.00 -22.87
N PRO A 191 -28.93 -10.57 -22.17
CA PRO A 191 -28.75 -12.01 -22.17
C PRO A 191 -29.85 -12.64 -21.31
N ASP A 192 -30.80 -13.28 -22.01
CA ASP A 192 -31.78 -14.21 -21.48
C ASP A 192 -31.03 -15.35 -20.75
N THR A 193 -30.97 -15.23 -19.42
CA THR A 193 -30.50 -16.30 -18.55
C THR A 193 -31.74 -16.87 -17.88
N SER A 194 -32.31 -17.88 -18.53
CA SER A 194 -33.36 -18.73 -17.99
C SER A 194 -32.88 -19.37 -16.67
N GLU A 195 -33.37 -18.82 -15.56
CA GLU A 195 -33.28 -19.42 -14.23
C GLU A 195 -34.13 -20.70 -14.16
N PRO A 196 -33.61 -21.79 -13.56
CA PRO A 196 -34.43 -22.95 -13.22
C PRO A 196 -35.32 -22.63 -12.02
N SER A 197 -36.63 -22.74 -12.23
CA SER A 197 -37.68 -22.55 -11.23
C SER A 197 -37.50 -23.51 -10.06
N THR A 198 -37.18 -22.97 -8.88
CA THR A 198 -37.32 -23.69 -7.60
C THR A 198 -38.71 -23.40 -6.99
N PRO A 199 -39.32 -24.38 -6.31
CA PRO A 199 -40.69 -24.27 -5.82
C PRO A 199 -40.81 -23.30 -4.65
N ASP A 200 -41.83 -22.44 -4.74
CA ASP A 200 -42.34 -21.53 -3.71
C ASP A 200 -42.32 -22.17 -2.31
N THR A 201 -41.41 -21.71 -1.47
CA THR A 201 -41.54 -21.83 -0.02
C THR A 201 -41.87 -20.44 0.48
N ALA A 202 -43.16 -20.23 0.79
CA ALA A 202 -43.66 -19.00 1.38
C ALA A 202 -42.89 -18.66 2.66
N PHE A 203 -42.10 -17.61 2.61
CA PHE A 203 -41.56 -16.96 3.80
C PHE A 203 -42.55 -15.89 4.28
N PRO A 204 -42.90 -15.86 5.58
CA PRO A 204 -43.74 -14.81 6.13
C PRO A 204 -42.99 -13.48 6.07
N GLU A 205 -43.70 -12.45 5.61
CA GLU A 205 -43.25 -11.07 5.63
C GLU A 205 -43.00 -10.61 7.08
N THR A 206 -41.73 -10.49 7.46
CA THR A 206 -41.34 -9.77 8.67
C THR A 206 -41.12 -8.30 8.32
N SER A 207 -42.09 -7.51 8.76
CA SER A 207 -42.07 -6.05 8.87
C SER A 207 -40.73 -5.53 9.39
N SER A 208 -40.08 -4.69 8.58
CA SER A 208 -38.91 -3.88 8.97
C SER A 208 -39.37 -2.73 9.88
N ASP A 209 -39.55 -3.02 11.16
CA ASP A 209 -39.43 -1.99 12.19
C ASP A 209 -37.96 -1.88 12.59
N GLY A 210 -37.45 -0.65 12.64
CA GLY A 210 -36.08 -0.29 13.00
C GLY A 210 -35.72 -0.65 14.45
N GLY A 211 -35.60 -1.94 14.72
CA GLY A 211 -35.10 -2.50 15.96
C GLY A 211 -33.58 -2.38 16.01
N THR A 212 -33.09 -1.84 17.12
CA THR A 212 -31.69 -1.96 17.56
C THR A 212 -31.20 -3.40 17.35
N PRO A 213 -29.97 -3.64 16.84
CA PRO A 213 -29.48 -4.98 16.57
C PRO A 213 -29.56 -5.82 17.84
N GLU A 214 -30.44 -6.80 17.83
CA GLU A 214 -30.63 -7.77 18.90
C GLU A 214 -29.28 -8.45 19.13
N ALA A 215 -28.69 -8.25 20.32
CA ALA A 215 -27.38 -8.77 20.65
C ALA A 215 -27.37 -10.29 20.54
N CYS A 216 -26.35 -10.89 19.90
CA CYS A 216 -26.25 -12.35 19.87
C CYS A 216 -26.24 -12.88 21.32
N HIS A 217 -27.14 -13.82 21.63
CA HIS A 217 -27.12 -14.54 22.90
C HIS A 217 -26.01 -15.61 22.85
N CYS A 218 -24.80 -15.23 23.24
CA CYS A 218 -23.67 -16.15 23.33
C CYS A 218 -23.56 -16.81 24.73
N ALA A 219 -23.07 -18.04 24.78
CA ALA A 219 -22.81 -18.74 26.04
C ALA A 219 -21.59 -18.15 26.77
N ALA A 220 -21.44 -18.45 28.06
CA ALA A 220 -20.28 -18.01 28.84
C ALA A 220 -18.97 -18.51 28.18
N GLY A 221 -18.05 -17.58 27.89
CA GLY A 221 -16.79 -17.86 27.17
C GLY A 221 -16.82 -17.58 25.67
N GLN A 222 -17.88 -16.93 25.16
CA GLN A 222 -18.00 -16.54 23.75
C GLN A 222 -18.20 -15.02 23.62
N ILE A 223 -17.76 -14.46 22.49
CA ILE A 223 -18.02 -13.08 22.04
C ILE A 223 -18.91 -13.08 20.79
N CYS A 224 -19.87 -12.15 20.70
CA CYS A 224 -20.69 -11.95 19.50
C CYS A 224 -19.88 -11.16 18.46
N ASN A 225 -19.55 -11.80 17.33
CA ASN A 225 -19.05 -11.10 16.17
C ASN A 225 -20.25 -10.54 15.39
N VAL A 226 -20.54 -9.25 15.61
CA VAL A 226 -21.72 -8.57 15.03
C VAL A 226 -21.67 -8.54 13.50
N ALA A 227 -20.47 -8.45 12.91
CA ALA A 227 -20.31 -8.42 11.46
C ALA A 227 -20.69 -9.76 10.81
N LEU A 228 -20.47 -10.88 11.52
CA LEU A 228 -20.79 -12.22 11.04
C LEU A 228 -22.08 -12.80 11.66
N ASN A 229 -22.72 -12.05 12.56
CA ASN A 229 -23.85 -12.48 13.38
C ASN A 229 -23.66 -13.89 13.98
N ARG A 230 -22.45 -14.17 14.52
CA ARG A 230 -22.09 -15.49 15.08
C ARG A 230 -21.24 -15.33 16.35
N CYS A 231 -21.42 -16.26 17.28
CA CYS A 231 -20.58 -16.35 18.48
C CYS A 231 -19.23 -16.99 18.15
N GLU A 232 -18.15 -16.29 18.49
CA GLU A 232 -16.78 -16.77 18.41
C GLU A 232 -16.23 -17.06 19.80
N CYS A 233 -15.27 -17.98 19.88
CA CYS A 233 -14.67 -18.35 21.15
C CYS A 233 -13.80 -17.20 21.68
N ASP A 234 -14.06 -16.76 22.92
CA ASP A 234 -13.19 -15.80 23.59
C ASP A 234 -12.02 -16.54 24.23
N PHE A 235 -10.87 -16.47 23.57
CA PHE A 235 -9.66 -17.15 24.04
C PHE A 235 -9.26 -16.72 25.46
N LYS A 236 -9.47 -15.44 25.81
CA LYS A 236 -9.11 -14.91 27.13
C LYS A 236 -10.06 -15.44 28.20
N ALA A 237 -11.35 -15.52 27.89
CA ALA A 237 -12.34 -16.11 28.78
C ALA A 237 -12.16 -17.63 28.97
N CYS A 238 -11.89 -18.39 27.89
CA CYS A 238 -11.62 -19.83 28.01
C CYS A 238 -10.32 -20.12 28.77
N SER A 239 -9.27 -19.32 28.55
CA SER A 239 -7.99 -19.46 29.25
C SER A 239 -8.14 -19.23 30.77
N ALA A 240 -8.96 -18.25 31.17
CA ALA A 240 -9.30 -18.02 32.58
C ALA A 240 -10.03 -19.21 33.24
N LEU A 241 -10.71 -20.05 32.43
CA LEU A 241 -11.37 -21.28 32.86
C LEU A 241 -10.48 -22.53 32.76
N GLY A 242 -9.21 -22.38 32.37
CA GLY A 242 -8.29 -23.51 32.16
C GLY A 242 -8.68 -24.41 30.97
N ARG A 243 -9.35 -23.84 29.96
CA ARG A 243 -9.86 -24.53 28.77
C ARG A 243 -9.27 -23.96 27.49
N ASN A 244 -9.29 -24.73 26.41
CA ASN A 244 -8.87 -24.32 25.08
C ASN A 244 -10.07 -24.09 24.15
N CYS A 245 -9.93 -23.18 23.18
CA CYS A 245 -10.93 -23.00 22.13
C CYS A 245 -10.86 -24.15 21.12
N VAL A 246 -11.95 -24.90 20.97
CA VAL A 246 -12.13 -25.90 19.91
C VAL A 246 -13.37 -25.51 19.11
N GLY A 247 -13.15 -24.89 17.95
CA GLY A 247 -14.21 -24.25 17.18
C GLY A 247 -14.83 -23.08 17.95
N ALA A 248 -16.14 -23.11 18.14
CA ALA A 248 -16.87 -22.07 18.87
C ALA A 248 -17.02 -22.35 20.37
N GLN A 249 -16.37 -23.37 20.95
CA GLN A 249 -16.59 -23.80 22.33
C GLN A 249 -15.30 -23.88 23.15
N CYS A 250 -15.37 -23.60 24.46
CA CYS A 250 -14.30 -23.92 25.41
C CYS A 250 -14.32 -25.42 25.75
N ALA A 251 -13.38 -26.18 25.23
CA ALA A 251 -13.17 -27.59 25.55
C ALA A 251 -12.03 -27.77 26.56
N VAL A 252 -12.09 -28.84 27.35
CA VAL A 252 -11.03 -29.25 28.29
C VAL A 252 -9.91 -29.94 27.51
#